data_AF-A0A5D0V958-F1
#
_entry.id   AF-A0A5D0V958-F1
#
_cell.length_a   1.000
_cell.length_b   1.000
_cell.length_c   1.000
_cell.angle_alpha   90.00
_cell.angle_beta   90.00
_cell.angle_gamma   90.00
#
_symmetry.space_group_name_H-M   'P 1'
#
loop_
_entity.id
_entity.type
_entity.pdbx_description
1 polymer ?
#
loop_
_entity_poly.entity_id
_entity_poly.type
_entity_poly.pdbx_seq_one_letter_code
_entity_poly.pdbx_strand_id
1 'polypeptide(L)'
;MRFVLLTVGLLLMSAVSASAAERIYCPLPEDGVWVNRQAKPKEISRIEVESRCENETVHVRVRAFTSCVPRDCKWGWTKGELDSTGRIKVLLIGFLSSKQLSLKAFSDLIDVQVISIVNDLSEPHVETVYNLERGR
;
A
#
# COMPACT_ATOMS: atom_id res chain seq x y z
N MET A 1 52.36 31.97 13.99
CA MET A 1 50.96 32.18 13.57
C MET A 1 50.71 31.69 12.13
N ARG A 2 50.97 30.40 11.84
CA ARG A 2 50.86 29.84 10.47
C ARG A 2 50.14 28.48 10.38
N PHE A 3 49.68 27.94 11.52
CA PHE A 3 49.09 26.60 11.61
C PHE A 3 47.58 26.57 11.88
N VAL A 4 46.93 27.71 12.10
CA VAL A 4 45.49 27.76 12.45
C VAL A 4 44.58 27.87 11.21
N LEU A 5 45.13 28.21 10.03
CA LEU A 5 44.34 28.41 8.82
C LEU A 5 44.06 27.11 8.02
N LEU A 6 44.71 25.99 8.34
CA LEU A 6 44.59 24.75 7.56
C LEU A 6 43.53 23.77 8.09
N THR A 7 43.06 23.92 9.33
CA THR A 7 42.06 23.02 9.94
C THR A 7 40.61 23.42 9.66
N VAL A 8 40.35 24.67 9.25
CA VAL A 8 38.98 25.14 8.95
C VAL A 8 38.53 24.76 7.53
N GLY A 9 39.46 24.57 6.59
CA GLY A 9 39.13 24.22 5.20
C GLY A 9 38.64 22.78 5.01
N LEU A 10 39.05 21.85 5.87
CA LEU A 10 38.73 20.42 5.70
C LEU A 10 37.38 20.00 6.31
N LEU A 11 36.75 20.85 7.12
CA LEU A 11 35.47 20.59 7.78
C LEU A 11 34.24 20.98 6.95
N LEU A 12 34.42 21.62 5.78
CA LEU A 12 33.32 22.09 4.93
C LEU A 12 32.97 21.14 3.76
N MET A 13 33.66 19.99 3.61
CA MET A 13 33.44 19.07 2.48
C MET A 13 32.59 17.83 2.78
N SER A 14 32.07 17.66 4.00
CA SER A 14 31.36 16.43 4.40
C SER A 14 29.82 16.51 4.40
N ALA A 15 29.21 17.53 3.77
CA ALA A 15 27.76 17.73 3.83
C ALA A 15 27.00 17.55 2.50
N VAL A 16 27.57 16.84 1.51
CA VAL A 16 26.78 16.40 0.34
C VAL A 16 26.07 15.10 0.71
N SER A 17 25.02 15.21 1.53
CA SER A 17 24.04 14.14 1.68
C SER A 17 23.31 14.00 0.35
N ALA A 18 23.76 13.06 -0.49
CA ALA A 18 22.97 12.62 -1.62
C ALA A 18 21.67 12.02 -1.06
N SER A 19 20.59 12.80 -1.08
CA SER A 19 19.25 12.26 -0.90
C SER A 19 19.02 11.32 -2.09
N ALA A 20 19.21 10.03 -1.86
CA ALA A 20 18.70 9.01 -2.75
C ALA A 20 17.18 9.08 -2.68
N ALA A 21 16.59 10.00 -3.45
CA ALA A 21 15.16 9.98 -3.71
C ALA A 21 14.91 8.65 -4.45
N GLU A 22 14.30 7.70 -3.75
CA GLU A 22 13.86 6.44 -4.32
C GLU A 22 12.90 6.78 -5.47
N ARG A 23 13.37 6.58 -6.71
CA ARG A 23 12.57 6.86 -7.90
C ARG A 23 11.46 5.82 -7.95
N ILE A 24 10.22 6.26 -7.72
CA ILE A 24 9.06 5.39 -7.86
C ILE A 24 8.76 5.25 -9.34
N TYR A 25 8.82 4.02 -9.85
CA TYR A 25 8.50 3.70 -11.23
C TYR A 25 7.10 3.09 -11.32
N CYS A 26 6.35 3.48 -12.35
CA CYS A 26 5.10 2.84 -12.72
C CYS A 26 5.32 1.84 -13.86
N PRO A 27 4.57 0.73 -13.93
CA PRO A 27 3.58 0.29 -12.93
C PRO A 27 4.23 -0.10 -11.59
N LEU A 28 3.53 0.15 -10.50
CA LEU A 28 3.96 -0.31 -9.18
C LEU A 28 3.98 -1.86 -9.16
N PRO A 29 4.81 -2.49 -8.32
CA PRO A 29 4.82 -3.95 -8.17
C PRO A 29 3.44 -4.55 -7.84
N GLU A 30 2.62 -3.79 -7.10
CA GLU A 30 1.25 -4.12 -6.73
C GLU A 30 0.25 -4.00 -7.89
N ASP A 31 0.61 -3.40 -9.02
CA ASP A 31 -0.29 -3.21 -10.15
C ASP A 31 -0.80 -4.56 -10.71
N GLY A 32 -2.10 -4.60 -11.00
CA GLY A 32 -2.77 -5.75 -11.58
C GLY A 32 -3.85 -6.36 -10.68
N VAL A 33 -4.18 -7.62 -10.99
CA VAL A 33 -5.23 -8.39 -10.32
C VAL A 33 -4.60 -9.43 -9.41
N TRP A 34 -5.10 -9.53 -8.19
CA TRP A 34 -4.62 -10.44 -7.15
C TRP A 34 -5.79 -11.22 -6.58
N VAL A 35 -5.66 -12.54 -6.43
CA VAL A 35 -6.76 -13.44 -6.10
C VAL A 35 -6.40 -14.33 -4.92
N ASN A 36 -7.31 -14.43 -3.97
CA ASN A 36 -7.31 -15.43 -2.91
C ASN A 36 -8.29 -16.55 -3.28
N ARG A 37 -7.77 -17.66 -3.83
CA ARG A 37 -8.59 -18.80 -4.26
C ARG A 37 -9.25 -19.56 -3.11
N GLN A 38 -8.79 -19.33 -1.88
CA GLN A 38 -9.25 -20.03 -0.68
C GLN A 38 -10.11 -19.13 0.22
N ALA A 39 -10.55 -17.97 -0.28
CA ALA A 39 -11.32 -17.00 0.48
C ALA A 39 -12.66 -17.59 0.98
N LYS A 40 -12.82 -17.64 2.31
CA LYS A 40 -14.08 -18.01 2.95
C LYS A 40 -15.08 -16.85 2.87
N PRO A 41 -16.38 -17.09 3.13
CA PRO A 41 -17.37 -16.02 3.14
C PRO A 41 -16.94 -14.84 4.01
N LYS A 42 -17.12 -13.61 3.49
CA LYS A 42 -16.72 -12.32 4.08
C LYS A 42 -15.21 -12.02 4.10
N GLU A 43 -14.35 -12.93 3.65
CA GLU A 43 -12.91 -12.68 3.49
C GLU A 43 -12.60 -12.03 2.13
N ILE A 44 -11.43 -11.40 2.01
CA ILE A 44 -10.96 -10.84 0.73
C ILE A 44 -10.73 -11.98 -0.28
N SER A 45 -11.46 -11.93 -1.39
CA SER A 45 -11.36 -12.88 -2.51
C SER A 45 -10.49 -12.35 -3.66
N ARG A 46 -10.50 -11.04 -3.89
CA ARG A 46 -9.71 -10.41 -4.95
C ARG A 46 -9.39 -8.96 -4.62
N ILE A 47 -8.22 -8.51 -5.04
CA ILE A 47 -7.83 -7.10 -5.06
C ILE A 47 -7.40 -6.75 -6.46
N GLU A 48 -7.77 -5.55 -6.89
CA GLU A 48 -7.24 -4.99 -8.12
C GLU A 48 -6.64 -3.62 -7.81
N VAL A 49 -5.44 -3.42 -8.32
CA VAL A 49 -4.66 -2.20 -8.14
C VAL A 49 -4.35 -1.67 -9.53
N GLU A 50 -4.59 -0.38 -9.70
CA GLU A 50 -4.12 0.34 -10.87
C GLU A 50 -3.24 1.51 -10.42
N SER A 51 -2.09 1.63 -11.06
CA SER A 51 -1.10 2.66 -10.82
C SER A 51 -0.76 3.40 -12.11
N ARG A 52 -0.65 4.73 -12.02
CA ARG A 52 -0.19 5.58 -13.12
C ARG A 52 0.72 6.67 -12.57
N CYS A 53 1.75 7.03 -13.33
CA CYS A 53 2.68 8.08 -12.99
C CYS A 53 2.44 9.26 -13.94
N GLU A 54 2.04 10.41 -13.42
CA GLU A 54 1.80 11.64 -14.17
C GLU A 54 2.53 12.79 -13.46
N ASN A 55 3.37 13.54 -14.17
CA ASN A 55 4.09 14.70 -13.62
C ASN A 55 4.80 14.41 -12.29
N GLU A 56 5.59 13.33 -12.25
CA GLU A 56 6.32 12.87 -11.05
C GLU A 56 5.43 12.47 -9.86
N THR A 57 4.11 12.44 -10.06
CA THR A 57 3.13 12.04 -9.05
C THR A 57 2.60 10.64 -9.37
N VAL A 58 2.62 9.78 -8.35
CA VAL A 58 2.07 8.42 -8.43
C VAL A 58 0.60 8.48 -8.03
N HIS A 59 -0.28 8.07 -8.94
CA HIS A 59 -1.69 7.91 -8.68
C HIS A 59 -2.01 6.43 -8.59
N VAL A 60 -2.56 6.01 -7.45
CA VAL A 60 -2.99 4.64 -7.22
C VAL A 60 -4.49 4.62 -6.95
N ARG A 61 -5.18 3.66 -7.54
CA ARG A 61 -6.53 3.29 -7.12
C ARG A 61 -6.61 1.80 -6.87
N VAL A 62 -7.36 1.43 -5.85
CA VAL A 62 -7.54 0.05 -5.42
C VAL A 62 -9.03 -0.25 -5.37
N ARG A 63 -9.43 -1.45 -5.78
CA ARG A 63 -10.73 -2.02 -5.45
C ARG A 63 -10.54 -3.41 -4.85
N ALA A 64 -11.40 -3.74 -3.89
CA ALA A 64 -11.38 -5.04 -3.25
C ALA A 64 -12.71 -5.78 -3.48
N PHE A 65 -12.64 -7.10 -3.39
CA PHE A 65 -13.77 -7.99 -3.45
C PHE A 65 -13.71 -8.89 -2.22
N THR A 66 -14.85 -9.08 -1.58
CA THR A 66 -15.00 -10.07 -0.52
C THR A 66 -15.91 -11.19 -0.99
N SER A 67 -15.56 -12.43 -0.64
CA SER A 67 -16.35 -13.61 -0.97
C SER A 67 -17.77 -13.49 -0.40
N CYS A 68 -18.76 -13.50 -1.28
CA CYS A 68 -20.18 -13.37 -0.94
C CYS A 68 -21.04 -14.23 -1.88
N VAL A 69 -22.16 -14.77 -1.40
CA VAL A 69 -23.10 -15.57 -2.20
C VAL A 69 -24.29 -14.69 -2.61
N PRO A 70 -24.72 -14.67 -3.88
CA PRO A 70 -24.27 -15.49 -5.02
C PRO A 70 -23.10 -14.90 -5.83
N ARG A 71 -22.70 -13.66 -5.56
CA ARG A 71 -21.57 -12.98 -6.22
C ARG A 71 -20.75 -12.24 -5.18
N ASP A 72 -19.45 -12.14 -5.41
CA ASP A 72 -18.54 -11.38 -4.57
C ASP A 72 -19.05 -9.96 -4.30
N CYS A 73 -19.02 -9.55 -3.04
CA CYS A 73 -19.32 -8.19 -2.66
C CYS A 73 -18.16 -7.30 -3.13
N LYS A 74 -18.47 -6.34 -4.00
CA LYS A 74 -17.51 -5.43 -4.60
C LYS A 74 -17.43 -4.13 -3.80
N TRP A 75 -16.21 -3.77 -3.40
CA TRP A 75 -15.89 -2.43 -2.95
C TRP A 75 -15.52 -1.58 -4.17
N GLY A 76 -15.92 -0.31 -4.17
CA GLY A 76 -15.65 0.60 -5.29
C GLY A 76 -14.15 0.83 -5.54
N TRP A 77 -13.84 1.49 -6.65
CA TRP A 77 -12.50 2.06 -6.82
C TRP A 77 -12.29 3.17 -5.81
N THR A 78 -11.23 3.08 -5.04
CA THR A 78 -10.87 4.05 -4.00
C THR A 78 -9.41 4.47 -4.19
N LYS A 79 -9.12 5.74 -3.92
CA LYS A 79 -7.75 6.27 -3.99
C LYS A 79 -6.87 5.51 -2.99
N GLY A 80 -5.74 5.00 -3.48
CA GLY A 80 -4.66 4.46 -2.66
C GLY A 80 -3.59 5.52 -2.43
N GLU A 81 -2.93 5.46 -1.27
CA GLU A 81 -1.82 6.34 -0.92
C GLU A 81 -0.59 5.49 -0.60
N LEU A 82 0.54 5.84 -1.19
CA LEU A 82 1.82 5.20 -0.89
C LEU A 82 2.37 5.80 0.41
N ASP A 83 2.66 4.96 1.39
CA ASP A 83 3.32 5.41 2.62
C ASP A 83 4.85 5.39 2.50
N SER A 84 5.53 5.88 3.54
CA SER A 84 7.01 5.92 3.60
C SER A 84 7.67 4.53 3.63
N THR A 85 6.92 3.45 3.84
CA THR A 85 7.40 2.06 3.78
C THR A 85 7.19 1.44 2.39
N GLY A 86 6.64 2.21 1.45
CA GLY A 86 6.25 1.75 0.13
C GLY A 86 5.08 0.77 0.17
N ARG A 87 4.21 0.86 1.18
CA ARG A 87 2.92 0.15 1.22
C ARG A 87 1.83 1.04 0.65
N ILE A 88 0.88 0.43 -0.05
CA ILE A 88 -0.31 1.13 -0.52
C ILE A 88 -1.37 1.02 0.56
N LYS A 89 -1.81 2.15 1.10
CA LYS A 89 -2.92 2.23 2.05
C LYS A 89 -4.18 2.68 1.35
N VAL A 90 -5.29 2.03 1.64
CA VAL A 90 -6.61 2.43 1.14
C VAL A 90 -7.66 2.23 2.22
N LEU A 91 -8.55 3.21 2.37
CA LEU A 91 -9.69 3.15 3.28
C LEU A 91 -10.97 2.91 2.47
N LEU A 92 -11.48 1.69 2.53
CA LEU A 92 -12.74 1.31 1.91
C LEU A 92 -13.89 1.63 2.87
N ILE A 93 -14.65 2.68 2.56
CA ILE A 93 -15.77 3.12 3.39
C ILE A 93 -17.04 2.41 2.94
N GLY A 94 -17.67 1.70 3.87
CA GLY A 94 -18.99 1.09 3.71
C GLY A 94 -20.02 1.72 4.65
N PHE A 95 -21.28 1.30 4.53
CA PHE A 95 -22.37 1.85 5.35
C PHE A 95 -22.27 1.42 6.82
N LEU A 96 -22.02 0.14 7.10
CA LEU A 96 -21.96 -0.42 8.45
C LEU A 96 -20.53 -0.55 9.01
N SER A 97 -19.55 -0.60 8.12
CA SER A 97 -18.15 -0.83 8.48
C SER A 97 -17.23 -0.26 7.42
N SER A 98 -16.04 0.15 7.85
CA SER A 98 -14.93 0.48 6.96
C SER A 98 -13.86 -0.60 7.02
N LYS A 99 -13.09 -0.74 5.94
CA LYS A 99 -11.91 -1.62 5.90
C LYS A 99 -10.70 -0.80 5.49
N GLN A 100 -9.71 -0.74 6.36
CA GLN A 100 -8.40 -0.19 6.00
C GLN A 100 -7.54 -1.35 5.48
N LEU A 101 -7.04 -1.21 4.26
CA LEU A 101 -6.11 -2.15 3.65
C LEU A 101 -4.71 -1.54 3.61
N SER A 102 -3.71 -2.35 3.92
CA SER A 102 -2.29 -2.07 3.61
C SER A 102 -1.77 -3.16 2.70
N LEU A 103 -1.29 -2.79 1.52
CA LEU A 103 -0.83 -3.72 0.49
C LEU A 103 0.68 -3.64 0.29
N LYS A 104 1.34 -4.78 0.12
CA LYS A 104 2.73 -4.87 -0.32
C LYS A 104 2.94 -6.07 -1.23
N ALA A 105 3.44 -5.84 -2.44
CA ALA A 105 3.74 -6.93 -3.36
C ALA A 105 5.14 -7.52 -3.12
N PHE A 106 5.22 -8.83 -3.27
CA PHE A 106 6.42 -9.66 -3.18
C PHE A 106 6.42 -10.66 -4.35
N SER A 107 6.99 -10.25 -5.48
CA SER A 107 7.02 -11.06 -6.71
C SER A 107 5.61 -11.47 -7.19
N ASP A 108 5.24 -12.73 -6.98
CA ASP A 108 3.97 -13.33 -7.41
C ASP A 108 2.90 -13.35 -6.31
N LEU A 109 3.23 -12.82 -5.14
CA LEU A 109 2.33 -12.68 -4.00
C LEU A 109 2.12 -11.21 -3.66
N ILE A 110 0.95 -10.91 -3.08
CA ILE A 110 0.70 -9.65 -2.41
C ILE A 110 0.23 -9.92 -0.98
N ASP A 111 0.89 -9.26 -0.03
CA ASP A 111 0.51 -9.19 1.36
C ASP A 111 -0.58 -8.14 1.51
N VAL A 112 -1.71 -8.54 2.10
CA VAL A 112 -2.90 -7.71 2.29
C VAL A 112 -3.25 -7.73 3.76
N GLN A 113 -2.84 -6.70 4.49
CA GLN A 113 -3.29 -6.47 5.85
C GLN A 113 -4.65 -5.75 5.81
N VAL A 114 -5.64 -6.29 6.51
CA VAL A 114 -7.01 -5.77 6.57
C VAL A 114 -7.36 -5.46 8.01
N ILE A 115 -7.66 -4.21 8.30
CA ILE A 115 -8.22 -3.79 9.59
C ILE A 115 -9.68 -3.46 9.36
N SER A 116 -10.57 -4.24 10.00
CA SER A 116 -12.01 -3.98 9.97
C SER A 116 -12.38 -3.01 11.08
N ILE A 117 -12.91 -1.86 10.68
CA ILE A 117 -13.36 -0.79 11.56
C ILE A 117 -14.89 -0.82 11.56
N VAL A 118 -15.46 -1.25 12.68
CA VAL A 118 -16.91 -1.23 12.90
C VAL A 118 -17.30 0.08 13.58
N ASN A 119 -18.54 0.53 13.34
CA ASN A 119 -19.04 1.77 13.93
C ASN A 119 -19.39 1.62 15.43
N ASP A 120 -19.54 0.39 15.91
CA ASP A 120 -19.76 0.09 17.32
C ASP A 120 -18.42 0.11 18.07
N LEU A 121 -18.23 1.12 18.92
CA LEU A 121 -17.00 1.30 19.71
C LEU A 121 -16.80 0.24 20.79
N SER A 122 -17.80 -0.60 21.06
CA SER A 122 -17.68 -1.73 21.99
C SER A 122 -17.04 -2.97 21.37
N GLU A 123 -16.96 -3.04 20.04
CA GLU A 123 -16.31 -4.12 19.32
C GLU A 123 -14.85 -3.78 18.96
N PRO A 124 -13.90 -4.71 19.17
CA PRO A 124 -12.50 -4.45 18.84
C PRO A 124 -12.28 -4.44 17.33
N HIS A 125 -11.30 -3.65 16.88
CA HIS A 125 -10.80 -3.75 15.50
C HIS A 125 -10.20 -5.14 15.27
N VAL A 126 -10.66 -5.79 14.21
CA VAL A 126 -10.14 -7.10 13.81
C VAL A 126 -9.13 -6.90 12.69
N GLU A 127 -7.90 -7.33 12.94
CA GLU A 127 -6.83 -7.36 11.97
C GLU A 127 -6.71 -8.76 11.37
N THR A 128 -6.55 -8.85 10.04
CA THR A 128 -6.34 -10.11 9.34
C THR A 128 -5.40 -9.89 8.17
N VAL A 129 -4.50 -10.84 7.94
CA VAL A 129 -3.54 -10.80 6.84
C VAL A 129 -3.89 -11.88 5.83
N TYR A 130 -3.92 -11.50 4.55
CA TYR A 130 -4.12 -12.42 3.44
C TYR A 130 -2.94 -12.36 2.48
N ASN A 131 -2.53 -13.51 1.97
CA ASN A 131 -1.59 -13.62 0.87
C ASN A 131 -2.38 -13.96 -0.39
N LEU A 132 -2.38 -13.05 -1.36
CA LEU A 132 -3.07 -13.25 -2.63
C LEU A 132 -2.04 -13.56 -3.72
N GLU A 133 -2.42 -14.39 -4.68
CA GLU A 133 -1.61 -14.73 -5.84
C GLU A 133 -1.96 -13.84 -7.02
N ARG A 134 -1.02 -13.59 -7.92
CA ARG A 134 -1.31 -12.86 -9.17
C ARG A 134 -2.38 -13.60 -9.99
N GLY A 135 -3.45 -12.90 -10.33
CA GLY A 135 -4.50 -13.38 -11.22
C GLY A 135 -3.95 -13.48 -12.64
N ARG A 136 -3.93 -14.70 -13.20
CA ARG A 136 -3.62 -14.93 -14.61
C ARG A 136 -4.81 -14.57 -15.49
#